data_AF-A0A2M7XEV2-F1
#
_entry.id   AF-A0A2M7XEV2-F1
#
_cell.length_a   1.000
_cell.length_b   1.000
_cell.length_c   1.000
_cell.angle_alpha   90.00
_cell.angle_beta   90.00
_cell.angle_gamma   90.00
#
_symmetry.space_group_name_H-M   'P 1'
#
loop_
_entity.id
_entity.type
_entity.pdbx_description
1 polymer ?
#
loop_
_entity_poly.entity_id
_entity_poly.type
_entity_poly.pdbx_seq_one_letter_code
_entity_poly.pdbx_strand_id
1 'polypeptide(L)'
;MLLRPVDKKSLILWIILSLLAVLAAWYLLDAEPIILGLIGVNVGTMIAMLIDKIQASHGARRLSERSLYLMTFLGGSIGMLVSIWLFRHKSRKSSFQFVVGVLVILQLALLLWLFETDVIAVLSL
;
A
#
# COMPACT_ATOMS: atom_id res chain seq x y z
N MET A 1 -14.14 -20.67 -8.63
CA MET A 1 -12.68 -20.76 -8.89
C MET A 1 -12.27 -19.62 -9.85
N LEU A 2 -12.30 -18.36 -9.38
CA LEU A 2 -12.06 -17.16 -10.23
C LEU A 2 -10.79 -16.38 -9.87
N LEU A 3 -10.26 -16.53 -8.65
CA LEU A 3 -9.05 -15.84 -8.23
C LEU A 3 -7.84 -16.72 -8.55
N ARG A 4 -7.20 -16.45 -9.70
CA ARG A 4 -5.89 -17.01 -10.00
C ARG A 4 -4.86 -16.46 -9.00
N PRO A 5 -3.84 -17.24 -8.63
CA PRO A 5 -2.74 -16.76 -7.80
C PRO A 5 -2.17 -15.46 -8.37
N VAL A 6 -2.09 -14.41 -7.55
CA VAL A 6 -1.45 -13.17 -7.96
C VAL A 6 0.04 -13.44 -8.10
N ASP A 7 0.49 -13.56 -9.34
CA ASP A 7 1.90 -13.70 -9.69
C ASP A 7 2.58 -12.32 -9.77
N LYS A 8 3.92 -12.30 -9.86
CA LYS A 8 4.68 -11.04 -9.89
C LYS A 8 4.25 -10.13 -11.06
N LYS A 9 3.82 -10.70 -12.19
CA LYS A 9 3.33 -9.91 -13.33
C LYS A 9 1.98 -9.27 -13.03
N SER A 10 1.08 -10.00 -12.36
CA SER A 10 -0.18 -9.44 -11.86
C SER A 10 0.05 -8.27 -10.89
N LEU A 11 1.05 -8.33 -10.01
CA LEU A 11 1.38 -7.21 -9.11
C LEU A 11 1.79 -5.94 -9.89
N ILE A 12 2.64 -6.11 -10.90
CA ILE A 12 3.08 -5.00 -11.77
C ILE A 12 1.88 -4.43 -12.54
N LEU A 13 1.00 -5.29 -13.05
CA LEU A 13 -0.22 -4.88 -13.73
C LEU A 13 -1.11 -4.02 -12.81
N TRP A 14 -1.25 -4.40 -11.54
CA TRP A 14 -2.00 -3.63 -10.55
C TRP A 14 -1.39 -2.27 -10.26
N ILE A 15 -0.05 -2.18 -10.17
CA ILE A 15 0.65 -0.90 -10.01
C ILE A 15 0.40 -0.02 -11.23
N ILE A 16 0.54 -0.57 -12.44
CA ILE A 16 0.28 0.15 -13.69
C ILE A 16 -1.18 0.61 -13.77
N LEU A 17 -2.15 -0.24 -13.42
CA LEU A 17 -3.56 0.10 -13.36
C LEU A 17 -3.84 1.23 -12.36
N SER A 18 -3.21 1.18 -11.18
CA SER A 18 -3.36 2.25 -10.19
C SER A 18 -2.79 3.58 -10.70
N LEU A 19 -1.61 3.57 -11.35
CA LEU A 19 -1.01 4.74 -11.98
C LEU A 19 -1.88 5.29 -13.12
N LEU A 20 -2.42 4.43 -13.98
CA LEU A 20 -3.32 4.83 -15.06
C LEU A 20 -4.64 5.41 -14.54
N ALA A 21 -5.20 4.84 -13.48
CA ALA A 21 -6.41 5.35 -12.84
C ALA A 21 -6.17 6.74 -12.23
N VAL A 22 -5.00 6.97 -11.63
CA VAL A 22 -4.60 8.28 -11.08
C VAL A 22 -4.43 9.30 -12.20
N LEU A 23 -3.75 8.93 -13.30
CA LEU A 23 -3.58 9.78 -14.46
C LEU A 23 -4.92 10.15 -15.09
N ALA A 24 -5.83 9.19 -15.23
CA ALA A 24 -7.18 9.41 -15.76
C ALA A 24 -8.02 10.28 -14.83
N ALA A 25 -7.97 10.05 -13.51
CA ALA A 25 -8.68 10.85 -12.54
C ALA A 25 -8.16 12.29 -12.46
N TRP A 26 -6.85 12.50 -12.60
CA TRP A 26 -6.27 13.84 -12.76
C TRP A 26 -6.82 14.53 -14.02
N TYR A 27 -6.78 13.84 -15.16
CA TYR A 27 -7.27 14.37 -16.44
C TYR A 27 -8.78 14.67 -16.45
N LEU A 28 -9.58 13.92 -15.68
CA LEU A 28 -11.05 14.03 -15.67
C LEU A 28 -11.62 14.91 -14.55
N LEU A 29 -10.93 15.05 -13.42
CA LEU A 29 -11.48 15.68 -12.21
C LEU A 29 -10.70 16.93 -11.75
N ASP A 30 -9.64 17.34 -12.45
CA ASP A 30 -8.69 18.40 -12.03
C ASP A 30 -8.19 18.23 -10.57
N ALA A 31 -8.21 16.99 -10.08
CA ALA A 31 -7.85 16.66 -8.72
C ALA A 31 -6.33 16.49 -8.59
N GLU A 32 -5.78 16.90 -7.44
CA GLU A 32 -4.35 16.79 -7.16
C GLU A 32 -3.87 15.33 -7.29
N PRO A 33 -2.98 15.02 -8.25
CA PRO A 33 -2.63 13.64 -8.61
C PRO A 33 -1.97 12.87 -7.46
N ILE A 34 -1.34 13.60 -6.53
CA ILE A 34 -0.67 13.04 -5.35
C ILE A 34 -1.68 12.39 -4.39
N ILE A 35 -2.81 13.06 -4.12
CA ILE A 35 -3.83 12.57 -3.18
C ILE A 35 -4.51 11.33 -3.76
N LEU A 36 -4.86 11.37 -5.05
CA LEU A 36 -5.45 10.24 -5.75
C LEU A 36 -4.50 9.04 -5.81
N GLY A 37 -3.20 9.28 -6.03
CA GLY A 37 -2.15 8.27 -5.98
C GLY A 37 -2.10 7.55 -4.64
N LEU A 38 -2.08 8.31 -3.55
CA LEU A 38 -2.06 7.77 -2.20
C LEU A 38 -3.31 6.94 -1.89
N ILE A 39 -4.50 7.41 -2.26
CA ILE A 39 -5.74 6.65 -2.06
C ILE A 39 -5.70 5.34 -2.85
N GLY A 40 -5.31 5.40 -4.13
CA GLY A 40 -5.23 4.23 -5.00
C GLY A 40 -4.28 3.15 -4.46
N VAL A 41 -3.08 3.53 -4.01
CA VAL A 41 -2.11 2.59 -3.44
C VAL A 41 -2.62 1.99 -2.13
N ASN A 42 -3.26 2.77 -1.27
CA ASN A 42 -3.83 2.27 -0.01
C ASN A 42 -4.98 1.27 -0.26
N VAL A 43 -5.91 1.61 -1.17
CA VAL A 43 -7.01 0.72 -1.57
C VAL A 43 -6.46 -0.55 -2.22
N GLY A 44 -5.50 -0.44 -3.14
CA GLY A 44 -4.86 -1.59 -3.79
C GLY A 44 -4.15 -2.51 -2.79
N THR A 45 -3.48 -1.93 -1.80
CA THR A 45 -2.86 -2.70 -0.70
C THR A 45 -3.92 -3.43 0.11
N MET A 46 -5.06 -2.79 0.37
CA MET A 46 -6.18 -3.39 1.10
C MET A 46 -6.80 -4.58 0.36
N ILE A 47 -6.99 -4.43 -0.95
CA ILE A 47 -7.48 -5.50 -1.83
C ILE A 47 -6.50 -6.67 -1.89
N ALA A 48 -5.19 -6.41 -2.00
CA ALA A 48 -4.18 -7.46 -2.02
C ALA A 48 -4.17 -8.29 -0.72
N MET A 49 -4.37 -7.64 0.43
CA MET A 49 -4.53 -8.28 1.73
C MET A 49 -5.82 -9.13 1.83
N LEU A 50 -6.93 -8.61 1.30
CA LEU A 50 -8.19 -9.36 1.23
C LEU A 50 -8.06 -10.62 0.35
N ILE A 51 -7.41 -10.47 -0.81
CA ILE A 51 -7.15 -11.58 -1.73
C ILE A 51 -6.25 -12.64 -1.07
N ASP A 52 -5.24 -12.24 -0.28
CA ASP A 52 -4.42 -13.18 0.50
C ASP A 52 -5.25 -13.97 1.52
N LYS A 53 -6.17 -13.31 2.24
CA LYS A 53 -7.09 -13.97 3.18
C LYS A 53 -8.00 -14.98 2.48
N ILE A 54 -8.61 -14.60 1.36
CA ILE A 54 -9.51 -15.48 0.60
C ILE A 54 -8.74 -16.71 0.09
N GLN A 55 -7.53 -16.50 -0.45
CA GLN A 55 -6.70 -17.60 -0.94
C GLN A 55 -6.27 -18.54 0.18
N ALA A 56 -5.95 -18.02 1.37
CA ALA A 56 -5.64 -18.84 2.54
C ALA A 56 -6.82 -19.73 2.97
N SER A 57 -8.06 -19.25 2.84
CA SER A 57 -9.26 -20.03 3.16
C SER A 57 -9.59 -21.10 2.12
N HIS A 58 -9.18 -20.91 0.87
CA HIS A 58 -9.50 -21.82 -0.25
C HIS A 58 -8.34 -22.76 -0.63
N GLY A 59 -7.25 -22.78 0.16
CA GLY A 59 -6.07 -23.60 -0.14
C GLY A 59 -5.30 -23.18 -1.40
N ALA A 60 -5.56 -21.98 -1.91
CA ALA A 60 -4.88 -21.44 -3.08
C ALA A 60 -3.50 -20.86 -2.71
N ARG A 61 -2.68 -20.59 -3.73
CA ARG A 61 -1.33 -20.04 -3.54
C ARG A 61 -1.41 -18.65 -2.89
N ARG A 62 -0.86 -18.54 -1.68
CA ARG A 62 -0.85 -17.30 -0.89
C ARG A 62 0.03 -16.23 -1.54
N LEU A 63 -0.29 -14.96 -1.25
CA LEU A 63 0.52 -13.83 -1.72
C LEU A 63 1.88 -13.85 -1.00
N SER A 64 2.95 -13.53 -1.73
CA SER A 64 4.27 -13.43 -1.10
C SER A 64 4.30 -12.25 -0.13
N GLU A 65 4.88 -12.44 1.06
CA GLU A 65 5.02 -11.35 2.05
C GLU A 65 5.83 -10.18 1.48
N ARG A 66 6.80 -10.45 0.61
CA ARG A 66 7.59 -9.43 -0.09
C ARG A 66 6.72 -8.49 -0.92
N SER A 67 5.69 -9.00 -1.59
CA SER A 67 4.77 -8.17 -2.37
C SER A 67 3.97 -7.22 -1.49
N LEU A 68 3.53 -7.69 -0.32
CA LEU A 68 2.82 -6.89 0.67
C LEU A 68 3.73 -5.82 1.27
N TYR A 69 5.00 -6.14 1.54
CA TYR A 69 5.99 -5.17 2.01
C TYR A 69 6.27 -4.09 0.96
N LEU A 70 6.40 -4.46 -0.32
CA LEU A 70 6.59 -3.49 -1.41
C LEU A 70 5.40 -2.54 -1.53
N MET A 71 4.17 -3.04 -1.46
CA MET A 71 2.96 -2.20 -1.48
C MET A 71 2.89 -1.26 -0.28
N THR A 72 3.26 -1.74 0.91
CA THR A 72 3.35 -0.92 2.12
C THR A 72 4.40 0.18 1.95
N PHE A 73 5.58 -0.15 1.40
CA PHE A 73 6.69 0.78 1.16
C PHE A 73 6.35 1.86 0.13
N LEU A 74 5.56 1.55 -0.90
CA LEU A 74 5.13 2.49 -1.94
C LEU A 74 4.04 3.49 -1.49
N GLY A 75 3.67 3.49 -0.20
CA GLY A 75 2.67 4.42 0.36
C GLY A 75 1.35 3.75 0.76
N GLY A 76 1.27 2.43 0.70
CA GLY A 76 0.11 1.64 1.12
C GLY A 76 0.04 1.35 2.61
N SER A 77 0.78 2.07 3.44
CA SER A 77 0.93 1.82 4.87
C SER A 77 -0.38 1.89 5.64
N ILE A 78 -1.21 2.90 5.38
CA ILE A 78 -2.53 3.04 6.00
C ILE A 78 -3.43 1.87 5.59
N GLY A 79 -3.49 1.55 4.30
CA GLY A 79 -4.28 0.45 3.76
C GLY A 79 -3.84 -0.91 4.31
N MET A 80 -2.54 -1.11 4.54
CA MET A 80 -2.01 -2.30 5.20
C MET A 80 -2.44 -2.39 6.67
N LEU A 81 -2.31 -1.31 7.43
CA LEU A 81 -2.71 -1.27 8.85
C LEU A 81 -4.21 -1.51 9.01
N VAL A 82 -5.03 -0.84 8.20
CA VAL A 82 -6.49 -1.04 8.17
C VAL A 82 -6.82 -2.48 7.81
N SER A 83 -6.13 -3.08 6.85
CA SER A 83 -6.32 -4.49 6.50
C SER A 83 -6.00 -5.46 7.64
N ILE A 84 -4.90 -5.22 8.37
CA ILE A 84 -4.53 -6.05 9.53
C ILE A 84 -5.65 -5.98 10.57
N TRP A 85 -6.17 -4.78 10.85
CA TRP A 85 -7.23 -4.57 11.84
C TRP A 85 -8.56 -5.18 11.41
N LEU A 86 -9.00 -4.93 10.17
CA LEU A 86 -10.30 -5.34 9.64
C LEU A 86 -10.36 -6.85 9.40
N PHE A 87 -9.33 -7.43 8.79
CA PHE A 87 -9.36 -8.83 8.39
C PHE A 87 -8.80 -9.78 9.44
N ARG A 88 -8.06 -9.24 10.43
CA ARG A 88 -7.31 -9.96 11.48
C ARG A 88 -6.38 -11.05 10.93
N HIS A 89 -6.13 -11.04 9.62
CA HIS A 89 -5.27 -11.99 8.92
C HIS A 89 -3.81 -11.56 9.07
N LYS A 90 -2.91 -12.53 9.30
CA LYS A 90 -1.47 -12.30 9.58
C LYS A 90 -1.17 -11.43 10.82
N SER A 91 -2.13 -11.28 11.73
CA SER A 91 -1.96 -10.59 13.03
C SER A 91 -1.08 -11.34 14.04
N ARG A 92 -0.98 -12.68 13.92
CA ARG A 92 -0.19 -13.51 14.84
C ARG A 92 1.27 -13.73 14.41
N LYS A 93 1.64 -13.33 13.19
CA LYS A 93 2.99 -13.55 12.67
C LYS A 93 3.84 -12.32 13.00
N SER A 94 4.51 -12.33 14.16
CA SER A 94 5.25 -11.17 14.66
C SER A 94 6.30 -10.65 13.68
N SER A 95 6.91 -11.52 12.87
CA SER A 95 7.84 -11.11 11.82
C SER A 95 7.19 -10.21 10.75
N PHE A 96 5.94 -10.48 10.40
CA PHE A 96 5.20 -9.68 9.41
C PHE A 96 4.82 -8.31 9.98
N GLN A 97 4.32 -8.28 11.22
CA GLN A 97 3.98 -7.02 11.89
C GLN A 97 5.21 -6.16 12.15
N PHE A 98 6.34 -6.76 12.50
CA PHE A 98 7.59 -6.05 12.71
C PHE A 98 8.04 -5.33 11.43
N VAL A 99 8.09 -6.02 10.29
CA VAL A 99 8.48 -5.41 9.02
C VAL A 99 7.51 -4.30 8.61
N VAL A 100 6.19 -4.53 8.72
CA VAL A 100 5.18 -3.49 8.43
C VAL A 100 5.34 -2.29 9.36
N GLY A 101 5.56 -2.50 10.66
CA GLY A 101 5.78 -1.44 11.63
C GLY A 101 7.03 -0.61 11.34
N VAL A 102 8.15 -1.26 10.99
CA VAL A 102 9.38 -0.58 10.57
C VAL A 102 9.14 0.27 9.32
N LEU A 103 8.42 -0.25 8.32
CA LEU A 103 8.09 0.50 7.10
C LEU A 103 7.22 1.73 7.39
N VAL A 104 6.24 1.60 8.29
CA VAL A 104 5.37 2.70 8.72
C VAL A 104 6.20 3.78 9.44
N ILE A 105 7.05 3.39 10.40
CA ILE A 105 7.91 4.32 11.14
C ILE A 105 8.86 5.05 10.19
N LEU A 106 9.45 4.33 9.23
CA LEU A 106 10.38 4.90 8.26
C LEU A 106 9.68 5.93 7.36
N GLN A 107 8.45 5.65 6.90
CA GLN A 107 7.66 6.64 6.16
C GLN A 107 7.29 7.85 7.02
N LEU A 108 6.93 7.64 8.29
CA LEU A 108 6.60 8.74 9.19
C LEU A 108 7.81 9.63 9.48
N ALA A 109 8.99 9.03 9.70
CA ALA A 109 10.24 9.75 9.88
C ALA A 109 10.63 10.56 8.63
N LEU A 110 10.46 9.97 7.44
CA LEU A 110 10.70 10.66 6.17
C LEU A 110 9.76 11.87 5.99
N LEU A 111 8.47 11.70 6.33
CA LEU A 111 7.48 12.79 6.32
C LEU A 111 7.88 13.92 7.28
N LEU A 112 8.25 13.58 8.52
CA LEU A 112 8.66 14.57 9.51
C LEU A 112 9.91 15.34 9.07
N TRP A 113 10.91 14.65 8.52
CA TRP A 113 12.13 15.27 8.00
C TRP A 113 11.84 16.23 6.84
N LEU A 114 10.93 15.84 5.93
CA LEU A 114 10.52 16.68 4.80
C LEU A 114 9.81 17.95 5.30
N PHE A 115 8.85 17.81 6.22
CA PHE A 115 8.13 18.94 6.81
C PHE A 115 9.04 19.89 7.60
N GLU A 116 10.01 19.36 8.36
CA GLU A 116 10.97 20.18 9.11
C GLU A 116 11.85 21.00 8.16
N THR A 117 12.26 20.42 7.04
CA THR A 117 13.06 21.10 6.02
C THR A 117 12.27 22.21 5.32
N ASP A 118 10.99 21.97 5.02
CA ASP A 118 10.10 22.98 4.42
C ASP A 118 9.81 24.14 5.39
N VAL A 119 9.61 23.86 6.68
CA VAL A 119 9.37 24.90 7.70
C VAL A 119 10.59 25.79 7.90
N ILE A 120 11.80 25.21 7.96
CA ILE A 120 13.05 25.98 8.06
C ILE A 120 13.24 26.85 6.80
N ALA A 121 12.97 26.31 5.62
CA ALA A 121 13.09 27.04 4.36
C ALA A 121 12.14 28.25 4.29
N VAL A 122 10.89 28.09 4.73
CA VAL A 122 9.89 29.19 4.79
C VAL A 122 10.25 30.24 5.84
N LEU A 123 10.81 29.86 6.99
CA LEU A 123 11.24 30.79 8.04
C LEU A 123 12.54 31.54 7.70
N SER A 124 13.30 31.06 6.71
CA SER A 124 14.54 31.68 6.22
C SER A 124 14.35 32.64 5.04
N LEU A 125 13.13 32.80 4.54
CA LEU A 125 12.70 33.74 3.49
C LEU A 125 12.07 34.99 4.11
#